data_AF-A0A7C8CW83-F1
#
_entry.id   AF-A0A7C8CW83-F1
#
_cell.length_a   1.000
_cell.length_b   1.000
_cell.length_c   1.000
_cell.angle_alpha   90.00
_cell.angle_beta   90.00
_cell.angle_gamma   90.00
#
_symmetry.space_group_name_H-M   'P 1'
#
loop_
_entity.id
_entity.type
_entity.pdbx_description
1 polymer ?
#
loop_
_entity_poly.entity_id
_entity_poly.type
_entity_poly.pdbx_seq_one_letter_code
_entity_poly.pdbx_strand_id
1 'polypeptide(L)' 'MDGAINLAISFRDRHAKLLAAGEKEFEIQQNVRILADKVQSEIVSSGDSLSDICSSCSAILETDLDFCPACGTKK' A
#
# COMPACT_ATOMS: atom_id res chain seq x y z
N MET A 1 28.16 -25.07 -2.34
CA MET A 1 27.47 -23.85 -2.80
C MET A 1 26.11 -24.21 -3.43
N ASP A 2 25.52 -25.31 -2.95
CA ASP A 2 24.50 -26.05 -3.71
C ASP A 2 23.08 -25.81 -3.19
N GLY A 3 22.96 -25.14 -2.03
CA GLY A 3 21.67 -24.80 -1.43
C GLY A 3 20.83 -23.87 -2.30
N ALA A 4 21.45 -22.87 -2.94
CA ALA A 4 20.75 -21.96 -3.84
C ALA A 4 20.24 -22.67 -5.11
N ILE A 5 21.01 -23.63 -5.62
CA ILE A 5 20.65 -24.43 -6.79
C ILE A 5 19.48 -25.36 -6.45
N ASN A 6 19.59 -26.08 -5.34
CA ASN A 6 18.52 -26.97 -4.85
C ASN A 6 17.23 -26.20 -4.56
N LEU A 7 17.36 -24.98 -4.01
CA LEU A 7 16.23 -24.11 -3.75
C LEU A 7 15.54 -23.71 -5.08
N ALA A 8 16.29 -23.24 -6.07
CA ALA A 8 15.76 -22.86 -7.38
C ALA A 8 15.05 -24.01 -8.09
N ILE A 9 15.61 -25.23 -8.01
CA ILE A 9 14.98 -26.45 -8.54
C ILE A 9 13.64 -26.71 -7.83
N SER A 10 13.62 -26.68 -6.50
CA SER A 10 12.40 -26.92 -5.72
C SER A 10 11.28 -25.90 -6.00
N PHE A 11 11.64 -24.63 -6.22
CA PHE A 11 10.70 -23.58 -6.58
C PHE A 11 10.08 -23.82 -7.96
N ARG A 12 10.91 -24.15 -8.96
CA ARG A 12 10.43 -24.45 -10.31
C ARG A 12 9.47 -25.63 -10.30
N ASP A 13 9.80 -26.69 -9.58
CA ASP A 13 8.98 -27.90 -9.55
C ASP A 13 7.64 -27.67 -8.82
N ARG A 14 7.63 -26.83 -7.77
CA ARG A 14 6.39 -26.40 -7.11
C ARG A 14 5.53 -25.53 -8.03
N HIS A 15 6.14 -24.60 -8.76
CA HIS A 15 5.43 -23.72 -9.68
C HIS A 15 4.79 -24.49 -10.84
N ALA A 16 5.50 -25.46 -11.43
CA ALA A 16 4.96 -26.32 -12.48
C ALA A 16 3.71 -27.11 -12.02
N LYS A 17 3.68 -27.56 -10.76
CA LYS A 17 2.50 -28.24 -10.18
C LYS A 17 1.30 -27.32 -10.03
N LEU A 18 1.51 -26.05 -9.65
CA LEU A 18 0.44 -25.06 -9.53
C LEU A 18 -0.18 -24.75 -10.90
N LEU A 19 0.66 -24.54 -11.92
CA LEU A 19 0.19 -24.34 -13.30
C LEU A 19 -0.59 -25.55 -13.83
N ALA A 20 -0.11 -26.77 -13.56
CA ALA A 20 -0.81 -28.00 -13.94
C ALA A 20 -2.15 -28.17 -13.22
N ALA A 21 -2.29 -27.64 -12.01
CA ALA A 21 -3.55 -27.62 -11.26
C ALA A 21 -4.53 -26.54 -11.74
N GLY A 22 -4.16 -25.72 -12.73
CA GLY A 22 -5.02 -24.64 -13.26
C GLY A 22 -5.08 -23.41 -12.35
N GLU A 23 -4.24 -23.34 -11.32
CA GLU A 23 -4.07 -22.17 -10.47
C GLU A 23 -3.34 -21.11 -11.30
N LYS A 24 -4.03 -20.03 -11.65
CA LYS A 24 -3.41 -18.87 -12.31
C LYS A 24 -2.46 -18.22 -11.30
N GLU A 25 -1.19 -18.10 -11.69
CA GLU A 25 -0.14 -17.42 -10.93
C GLU A 25 -0.70 -16.13 -10.28
N PHE A 26 -0.62 -16.06 -8.96
CA PHE A 26 -1.18 -14.98 -8.17
C PHE A 26 -0.39 -13.69 -8.43
N GLU A 27 -1.03 -12.66 -8.99
CA GLU A 27 -0.46 -11.31 -9.07
C GLU A 27 -0.30 -10.78 -7.63
N ILE A 28 0.91 -10.87 -7.09
CA ILE A 28 1.28 -10.36 -5.75
C ILE A 28 1.04 -8.83 -5.62
N GLN A 29 0.61 -8.15 -6.68
CA GLN A 29 0.48 -6.69 -6.76
C GLN A 29 -0.86 -6.12 -6.31
N GLN A 30 -1.93 -6.91 -6.14
CA GLN A 30 -3.28 -6.31 -6.01
C GLN A 30 -3.77 -6.07 -4.58
N ASN A 31 -3.24 -6.80 -3.59
CA ASN A 31 -3.71 -6.69 -2.19
C ASN A 31 -3.21 -5.43 -1.47
N VAL A 32 -2.06 -4.87 -1.88
CA VAL A 32 -1.51 -3.64 -1.26
C VAL A 32 -2.42 -2.45 -1.53
N ARG A 33 -3.01 -2.38 -2.73
CA ARG A 33 -3.87 -1.26 -3.12
C ARG A 33 -5.25 -1.32 -2.46
N ILE A 34 -5.86 -2.50 -2.41
CA ILE A 34 -7.19 -2.68 -1.80
C ILE A 34 -7.16 -2.44 -0.28
N LEU A 35 -6.07 -2.81 0.40
CA LEU A 35 -5.91 -2.51 1.83
C LEU A 35 -5.67 -1.01 2.07
N ALA A 36 -4.92 -0.32 1.20
CA ALA A 36 -4.76 1.13 1.29
C ALA A 36 -6.09 1.89 1.13
N ASP A 37 -6.92 1.47 0.17
CA ASP A 37 -8.21 2.11 -0.11
C ASP A 37 -9.28 1.80 0.97
N LYS A 38 -9.30 0.60 1.55
CA LYS A 38 -10.27 0.23 2.59
C LYS A 38 -9.96 0.85 3.96
N VAL A 39 -8.69 0.99 4.30
CA VAL A 39 -8.26 1.65 5.55
C VAL A 39 -8.72 3.12 5.59
N GLN A 40 -8.81 3.80 4.45
CA GLN A 40 -9.35 5.17 4.38
C GLN A 40 -10.85 5.25 4.70
N SER A 41 -11.63 4.18 4.48
CA SER A 41 -13.09 4.22 4.66
C SER A 41 -13.57 4.00 6.10
N GLU A 42 -12.76 3.39 6.97
CA GLU A 42 -13.15 3.08 8.36
C GLU A 42 -12.53 4.03 9.40
N ILE A 43 -11.60 4.91 9.00
CA ILE A 43 -10.91 5.83 9.93
C ILE A 43 -11.55 7.24 9.98
N VAL A 44 -12.35 7.63 8.98
CA VAL A 44 -12.90 9.00 8.85
C VAL A 44 -14.25 9.24 9.56
N SER A 45 -14.62 8.45 10.57
CA SER A 45 -15.97 8.56 11.17
C SER A 45 -16.06 9.13 12.60
N SER A 46 -14.97 9.57 13.25
CA SER A 46 -15.10 10.12 14.61
C SER A 46 -14.05 11.20 14.92
N GLY A 47 -14.39 12.46 14.66
CA GLY A 47 -13.65 13.61 15.18
C GLY A 47 -14.01 14.90 14.46
N ASP A 48 -14.84 15.74 15.09
CA ASP A 48 -14.94 17.18 14.77
C ASP A 48 -13.56 17.81 14.96
N SER A 49 -12.76 17.84 13.90
CA SER A 49 -11.45 18.49 13.90
C SER A 49 -11.44 19.56 12.81
N LEU A 50 -11.23 20.80 13.24
CA LEU A 50 -11.15 22.01 12.41
C LEU A 50 -10.06 21.86 11.35
N SER A 51 -10.37 21.27 10.20
CA SER A 51 -9.41 21.11 9.11
C SER A 51 -8.96 22.47 8.58
N ASP A 52 -7.67 22.77 8.70
CA ASP A 52 -7.08 24.00 8.17
C ASP A 52 -6.79 23.84 6.68
N ILE A 53 -6.79 24.95 5.93
CA ILE A 53 -6.46 24.94 4.49
C ILE A 53 -5.08 25.55 4.30
N CYS A 54 -4.22 24.88 3.54
CA CYS A 54 -2.91 25.42 3.19
C CYS A 54 -3.06 26.67 2.30
N SER A 55 -2.56 27.82 2.76
CA SER A 55 -2.58 29.08 2.01
C SER A 55 -1.82 29.05 0.67
N SER A 56 -0.90 28.10 0.49
CA SER A 56 -0.06 28.01 -0.70
C SER A 56 -0.59 27.09 -1.79
N CYS A 57 -1.20 25.96 -1.42
CA CYS A 57 -1.66 24.95 -2.39
C CYS A 57 -3.15 24.57 -2.23
N SER A 58 -3.84 25.16 -1.26
CA SER A 58 -5.24 24.88 -0.93
C SER A 58 -5.54 23.43 -0.52
N ALA A 59 -4.51 22.65 -0.19
CA ALA A 59 -4.70 21.31 0.36
C ALA A 59 -5.31 21.38 1.77
N ILE A 60 -6.17 20.42 2.08
CA ILE A 60 -6.74 20.23 3.41
C ILE A 60 -5.61 19.70 4.32
N LEU A 61 -5.36 20.41 5.41
CA LEU A 61 -4.38 20.08 6.43
C LEU A 61 -5.12 19.51 7.64
N GLU A 62 -4.59 18.40 8.15
CA GLU A 62 -4.94 17.97 9.50
C GLU A 62 -4.37 19.00 10.50
N THR A 63 -5.10 19.22 11.60
CA THR A 63 -4.83 20.30 12.57
C THR A 63 -3.40 20.26 13.15
N ASP A 64 -2.82 19.07 13.21
CA ASP A 64 -1.61 18.77 13.97
C ASP A 64 -0.33 18.75 13.12
N LEU A 65 -0.39 19.29 11.90
CA LEU A 65 0.76 19.36 10.98
C LEU A 65 1.41 20.75 10.97
N ASP A 66 2.72 20.81 11.26
CA ASP A 66 3.54 22.03 11.20
C ASP A 66 3.84 22.50 9.76
N PHE A 67 3.68 21.60 8.79
CA PHE A 67 3.94 21.85 7.38
C PHE A 67 2.95 21.11 6.49
N CYS A 68 2.73 21.65 5.29
CA CYS A 68 1.86 21.04 4.31
C CYS A 68 2.50 19.80 3.68
N PRO A 69 1.88 18.61 3.76
CA PRO A 69 2.41 17.40 3.14
C PRO A 69 2.32 17.43 1.60
N ALA A 70 1.46 18.26 1.04
CA ALA A 70 1.27 18.37 -0.40
C ALA A 70 2.32 19.27 -1.09
N CYS A 71 2.77 20.34 -0.44
CA CYS A 71 3.68 21.32 -1.06
C CYS A 71 4.91 21.69 -0.22
N GLY A 72 5.02 21.22 1.03
CA GLY A 72 6.13 21.51 1.93
C GLY A 72 6.09 22.91 2.56
N THR A 73 5.07 23.72 2.28
CA THR A 73 4.93 25.06 2.88
C THR A 73 4.60 24.93 4.36
N LYS A 74 5.34 25.65 5.23
CA LYS A 74 5.02 25.73 6.67
C LYS A 74 3.66 26.38 6.87
N LYS A 75 2.91 25.90 7.87
CA LYS A 75 1.60 26.45 8.24
C LYS A 75 1.70 27.94 8.59
#